data_AF-A0A9E3MBH3-F1
#
_entry.id   AF-A0A9E3MBH3-F1
#
_cell.length_a   1.000
_cell.length_b   1.000
_cell.length_c   1.000
_cell.angle_alpha   90.00
_cell.angle_beta   90.00
_cell.angle_gamma   90.00
#
_symmetry.space_group_name_H-M   'P 1'
#
loop_
_entity.id
_entity.type
_entity.pdbx_description
1 polymer ?
#
loop_
_entity_poly.entity_id
_entity_poly.type
_entity_poly.pdbx_seq_one_letter_code
_entity_poly.pdbx_strand_id
1 'polypeptide(L)'
;MRAPRKGVIQISEVANGIIDPVLARRAGITTALLGSWDEIAGENFADCTRPEKIAWPRRGDLGDEGGHRPGVLTIACEGARALFLSHAQGELIARINGFFGYPAIGQIRIVQKPVSTATLKRPRPRKLEGEKAKKLAGMMEGITDDKLRLAIERLGTGVMSARRK
;
A
#
# COMPACT_ATOMS: atom_id res chain seq x y z
N MET A 1 -28.42 6.28 -22.87
CA MET A 1 -27.03 6.12 -22.39
C MET A 1 -26.29 7.42 -22.65
N ARG A 2 -25.86 8.14 -21.61
CA ARG A 2 -25.25 9.47 -21.71
C ARG A 2 -23.73 9.29 -21.74
N ALA A 3 -23.07 9.69 -22.83
CA ALA A 3 -21.63 9.56 -22.97
C ALA A 3 -20.89 10.42 -21.92
N PRO A 4 -19.82 9.91 -21.27
CA PRO A 4 -19.06 10.70 -20.31
C PRO A 4 -18.31 11.82 -21.04
N ARG A 5 -18.42 13.05 -20.53
CA ARG A 5 -17.78 14.25 -21.09
C ARG A 5 -16.26 14.13 -20.96
N LYS A 6 -15.53 14.35 -22.06
CA LYS A 6 -14.07 14.49 -22.08
C LYS A 6 -13.67 15.80 -21.40
N GLY A 7 -13.40 15.74 -20.09
CA GLY A 7 -12.75 16.80 -19.32
C GLY A 7 -11.34 16.38 -18.90
N VAL A 8 -10.61 17.27 -18.22
CA VAL A 8 -9.35 16.95 -17.54
C VAL A 8 -9.69 16.02 -16.38
N ILE A 9 -9.32 14.74 -16.49
CA ILE A 9 -9.54 13.72 -15.47
C ILE A 9 -8.27 13.62 -14.62
N GLN A 10 -8.42 13.68 -13.30
CA GLN A 10 -7.30 13.48 -12.37
C GLN A 10 -6.81 12.02 -12.49
N ILE A 11 -5.49 11.81 -12.50
CA ILE A 11 -4.90 10.47 -12.62
C ILE A 11 -5.42 9.53 -11.51
N SER A 12 -5.66 10.06 -10.32
CA SER A 12 -6.24 9.32 -9.19
C SER A 12 -7.62 8.75 -9.51
N GLU A 13 -8.45 9.46 -10.27
CA GLU A 13 -9.82 9.03 -10.59
C GLU A 13 -9.83 7.87 -11.60
N VAL A 14 -8.95 7.93 -12.60
CA VAL A 14 -8.74 6.82 -13.54
C VAL A 14 -8.14 5.60 -12.83
N ALA A 15 -7.16 5.82 -11.94
CA ALA A 15 -6.52 4.75 -11.18
C ALA A 15 -7.50 4.07 -10.21
N ASN A 16 -8.30 4.85 -9.47
CA ASN A 16 -9.31 4.33 -8.56
C ASN A 16 -10.37 3.52 -9.32
N GLY A 17 -10.84 4.01 -10.48
CA GLY A 17 -11.78 3.28 -11.34
C GLY A 17 -11.28 1.92 -11.82
N ILE A 18 -9.97 1.69 -11.89
CA ILE A 18 -9.35 0.40 -12.28
C ILE A 18 -9.06 -0.48 -11.06
N ILE A 19 -8.60 0.12 -9.95
CA ILE A 19 -8.16 -0.62 -8.75
C ILE A 19 -9.35 -1.03 -7.88
N ASP A 20 -10.33 -0.14 -7.69
CA ASP A 20 -11.49 -0.37 -6.82
C ASP A 20 -12.28 -1.63 -7.18
N PRO A 21 -12.58 -1.96 -8.45
CA PRO A 21 -13.31 -3.18 -8.79
C PRO A 21 -12.56 -4.46 -8.37
N VAL A 22 -11.23 -4.45 -8.47
CA VAL A 22 -10.39 -5.58 -8.07
C VAL A 22 -10.32 -5.68 -6.56
N LEU A 23 -10.14 -4.54 -5.88
CA LEU A 23 -10.02 -4.45 -4.44
C LEU A 23 -11.33 -4.81 -3.74
N ALA A 24 -12.47 -4.33 -4.26
CA ALA A 24 -13.80 -4.70 -3.80
C ALA A 24 -14.05 -6.20 -3.96
N ARG A 25 -13.63 -6.81 -5.08
CA ARG A 25 -13.80 -8.25 -5.30
C ARG A 25 -12.91 -9.11 -4.40
N ARG A 26 -11.65 -8.71 -4.19
CA ARG A 26 -10.66 -9.52 -3.44
C ARG A 26 -10.69 -9.29 -1.94
N ALA A 27 -10.90 -8.05 -1.53
CA ALA A 27 -10.76 -7.60 -0.15
C ALA A 27 -12.01 -6.87 0.35
N GLY A 28 -13.01 -6.57 -0.48
CA GLY A 28 -14.19 -5.82 -0.04
C GLY A 28 -13.90 -4.37 0.39
N ILE A 29 -12.71 -3.84 0.07
CA ILE A 29 -12.24 -2.50 0.44
C ILE A 29 -12.17 -1.62 -0.79
N THR A 30 -12.28 -0.30 -0.59
CA THR A 30 -12.06 0.75 -1.60
C THR A 30 -10.74 1.48 -1.38
N THR A 31 -10.18 2.05 -2.45
CA THR A 31 -9.02 2.95 -2.40
C THR A 31 -9.26 4.16 -1.49
N ALA A 32 -10.50 4.64 -1.43
CA ALA A 32 -10.89 5.74 -0.53
C ALA A 32 -10.69 5.41 0.95
N LEU A 33 -11.04 4.19 1.39
CA LEU A 33 -10.80 3.74 2.77
C LEU A 33 -9.29 3.67 3.07
N LEU A 34 -8.50 3.16 2.12
CA LEU A 34 -7.05 3.09 2.27
C LEU A 34 -6.40 4.48 2.33
N GLY A 35 -6.85 5.40 1.48
CA GLY A 35 -6.31 6.77 1.44
C GLY A 35 -6.68 7.61 2.65
N SER A 36 -7.82 7.31 3.30
CA SER A 36 -8.29 8.04 4.49
C SER A 36 -7.97 7.32 5.80
N TRP A 37 -7.21 6.21 5.75
CA TRP A 37 -6.99 5.37 6.92
C TRP A 37 -6.31 6.12 8.07
N ASP A 38 -5.33 6.97 7.76
CA ASP A 38 -4.57 7.71 8.77
C ASP A 38 -5.49 8.66 9.57
N GLU A 39 -6.46 9.28 8.89
CA GLU A 39 -7.47 10.13 9.53
C GLU A 39 -8.46 9.31 10.37
N ILE A 40 -8.93 8.18 9.83
CA ILE A 40 -9.90 7.31 10.51
C ILE A 40 -9.30 6.66 11.76
N ALA A 41 -8.10 6.07 11.63
CA ALA A 41 -7.39 5.41 12.72
C ALA A 41 -6.83 6.43 13.73
N GLY A 42 -6.49 7.63 13.26
CA GLY A 42 -5.88 8.68 14.04
C GLY A 42 -4.41 8.39 14.41
N GLU A 43 -3.75 9.39 14.98
CA GLU A 43 -2.31 9.37 15.28
C GLU A 43 -1.87 8.18 16.15
N ASN A 44 -2.75 7.66 17.00
CA ASN A 44 -2.44 6.56 17.91
C ASN A 44 -2.30 5.19 17.22
N PHE A 45 -2.90 5.03 16.03
CA PHE A 45 -3.00 3.72 15.37
C PHE A 45 -2.67 3.76 13.87
N ALA A 46 -2.60 4.92 13.23
CA ALA A 46 -2.32 5.05 11.80
C ALA A 46 -0.99 4.41 11.39
N ASP A 47 0.04 4.57 12.22
CA ASP A 47 1.40 4.07 11.96
C ASP A 47 1.53 2.55 12.15
N CYS A 48 0.73 1.98 13.05
CA CYS A 48 0.84 0.58 13.46
C CYS A 48 -0.32 -0.31 12.98
N THR A 49 -1.26 0.22 12.18
CA THR A 49 -2.42 -0.52 11.67
C THR A 49 -2.68 -0.31 10.18
N ARG A 50 -3.26 -1.31 9.51
CA ARG A 50 -3.69 -1.20 8.11
C ARG A 50 -4.93 -2.05 7.84
N PRO A 51 -5.93 -1.55 7.08
CA PRO A 51 -7.10 -2.34 6.76
C PRO A 51 -6.74 -3.36 5.67
N GLU A 52 -7.11 -4.63 5.87
CA GLU A 52 -6.73 -5.73 4.98
C GLU A 52 -7.90 -6.24 4.13
N LYS A 53 -9.07 -6.43 4.75
CA LYS A 53 -10.29 -6.81 4.05
C LYS A 53 -11.55 -6.53 4.85
N ILE A 54 -12.67 -6.28 4.19
CA ILE A 54 -14.01 -6.30 4.77
C ILE A 54 -14.73 -7.55 4.26
N ALA A 55 -15.17 -8.39 5.20
CA ALA A 55 -16.07 -9.49 4.92
C ALA A 55 -17.51 -8.99 5.00
N TRP A 56 -18.10 -8.73 3.84
CA TRP A 56 -19.51 -8.35 3.72
C TRP A 56 -20.41 -9.58 3.86
N PRO A 57 -21.55 -9.47 4.56
CA PRO A 57 -22.52 -10.56 4.64
C PRO A 57 -23.09 -10.87 3.25
N ARG A 58 -23.38 -12.14 3.00
CA ARG A 58 -23.91 -12.58 1.71
C ARG A 58 -25.35 -12.13 1.56
N ARG A 59 -25.76 -11.84 0.31
CA ARG A 59 -27.12 -11.40 -0.04
C ARG A 59 -28.26 -12.34 0.40
N GLY A 60 -27.96 -13.60 0.72
CA GLY A 60 -28.94 -14.58 1.20
C GLY A 60 -29.08 -14.67 2.72
N ASP A 61 -28.21 -14.02 3.50
CA ASP A 61 -28.31 -13.94 4.98
C ASP A 61 -29.14 -12.73 5.45
N LEU A 62 -29.65 -11.93 4.50
CA LEU A 62 -30.58 -10.85 4.80
C LEU A 62 -31.95 -11.51 4.93
N GLY A 63 -32.51 -11.52 6.14
CA GLY A 63 -33.92 -11.86 6.31
C GLY A 63 -34.81 -10.86 5.55
N ASP A 64 -36.11 -11.15 5.46
CA ASP A 64 -37.12 -10.36 4.73
C ASP A 64 -37.15 -8.85 5.05
N GLU A 65 -36.50 -8.40 6.12
CA GLU A 65 -36.22 -6.99 6.35
C GLU A 65 -34.96 -6.58 5.59
N GLY A 66 -35.13 -5.83 4.50
CA GLY A 66 -34.08 -5.34 3.59
C GLY A 66 -33.02 -4.39 4.18
N GLY A 67 -32.57 -4.64 5.41
CA GLY A 67 -31.51 -3.91 6.10
C GLY A 67 -30.11 -4.33 5.67
N HIS A 68 -29.19 -3.37 5.59
CA HIS A 68 -27.77 -3.63 5.46
C HIS A 68 -27.25 -4.27 6.75
N ARG A 69 -26.88 -5.55 6.70
CA ARG A 69 -26.20 -6.20 7.83
C ARG A 69 -24.74 -5.72 7.84
N PRO A 70 -24.19 -5.29 9.00
CA PRO A 70 -22.83 -4.79 9.08
C PRO A 70 -21.80 -5.89 8.77
N GLY A 71 -20.70 -5.50 8.12
CA GLY A 71 -19.57 -6.36 7.78
C GLY A 71 -18.53 -6.47 8.90
N VAL A 72 -17.55 -7.35 8.67
CA VAL A 72 -16.40 -7.55 9.57
C VAL A 72 -15.13 -7.01 8.91
N LEU A 73 -14.52 -5.98 9.49
CA LEU A 73 -13.25 -5.43 9.00
C LEU A 73 -12.08 -6.19 9.63
N THR A 74 -11.21 -6.76 8.81
CA THR A 74 -9.93 -7.31 9.24
C THR A 74 -8.85 -6.24 9.15
N ILE A 75 -8.16 -5.99 10.26
CA ILE A 75 -7.08 -5.01 10.38
C ILE A 75 -5.78 -5.74 10.68
N ALA A 76 -4.74 -5.48 9.90
CA ALA A 76 -3.36 -5.82 10.25
C ALA A 76 -2.89 -4.83 11.33
N CYS A 77 -2.33 -5.34 12.42
CA CYS A 77 -1.78 -4.53 13.50
C CYS A 77 -0.41 -5.05 13.92
N GLU A 78 0.51 -4.16 14.28
CA GLU A 78 1.75 -4.58 14.93
C GLU A 78 1.45 -5.21 16.29
N GLY A 79 2.12 -6.33 16.60
CA GLY A 79 1.79 -7.15 17.78
C GLY A 79 1.82 -6.37 19.10
N ALA A 80 2.78 -5.46 19.27
CA ALA A 80 2.91 -4.63 20.47
C ALA A 80 1.74 -3.66 20.70
N ARG A 81 1.00 -3.31 19.63
CA ARG A 81 -0.13 -2.36 19.66
C ARG A 81 -1.49 -3.05 19.63
N ALA A 82 -1.53 -4.36 19.39
CA ALA A 82 -2.76 -5.13 19.19
C ALA A 82 -3.71 -5.06 20.40
N LEU A 83 -3.19 -5.12 21.64
CA LEU A 83 -4.01 -5.05 22.85
C LEU A 83 -4.72 -3.70 22.98
N PHE A 84 -4.00 -2.60 22.71
CA PHE A 84 -4.53 -1.25 22.75
C PHE A 84 -5.62 -1.06 21.68
N LEU A 85 -5.38 -1.59 20.48
CA LEU A 85 -6.36 -1.56 19.40
C LEU A 85 -7.64 -2.33 19.76
N SER A 86 -7.52 -3.49 20.43
CA SER A 86 -8.68 -4.25 20.91
C SER A 86 -9.54 -3.46 21.90
N HIS A 87 -8.92 -2.68 22.79
CA HIS A 87 -9.64 -1.84 23.74
C HIS A 87 -10.30 -0.64 23.06
N ALA A 88 -9.62 -0.04 22.08
CA ALA A 88 -10.12 1.10 21.30
C ALA A 88 -11.07 0.67 20.14
N GLN A 89 -11.41 -0.62 20.03
CA GLN A 89 -12.14 -1.15 18.88
C GLN A 89 -13.49 -0.46 18.67
N GLY A 90 -14.23 -0.19 19.75
CA GLY A 90 -15.54 0.47 19.67
C GLY A 90 -15.46 1.87 19.08
N GLU A 91 -14.46 2.65 19.49
CA GLU A 91 -14.21 3.99 18.96
C GLU A 91 -13.81 3.93 17.48
N LEU A 92 -12.91 3.00 17.13
CA LEU A 92 -12.49 2.83 15.74
C LEU A 92 -13.67 2.43 14.83
N ILE A 93 -14.56 1.55 15.29
CA ILE A 93 -15.79 1.20 14.55
C ILE A 93 -16.66 2.44 14.33
N ALA A 94 -16.83 3.29 15.35
CA ALA A 94 -17.62 4.51 15.23
C ALA A 94 -17.02 5.47 14.19
N ARG A 95 -15.70 5.66 14.19
CA ARG A 95 -14.98 6.48 13.19
C ARG A 95 -15.11 5.92 11.78
N ILE A 96 -14.93 4.61 11.61
CA ILE A 96 -15.09 3.93 10.32
C ILE A 96 -16.52 4.10 9.79
N ASN A 97 -17.53 3.89 10.64
CA ASN A 97 -18.93 4.06 10.23
C ASN A 97 -19.27 5.53 9.94
N GLY A 98 -18.63 6.48 10.63
CA GLY A 98 -18.70 7.90 10.30
C GLY A 98 -18.16 8.21 8.91
N PHE A 99 -17.03 7.59 8.53
CA PHE A 99 -16.48 7.69 7.18
C PHE A 99 -17.40 7.09 6.11
N PHE A 100 -18.02 5.94 6.38
CA PHE A 100 -18.98 5.33 5.45
C PHE A 100 -20.33 6.08 5.39
N GLY A 101 -20.72 6.80 6.45
CA GLY A 101 -22.01 7.48 6.57
C GLY A 101 -23.19 6.56 6.91
N TYR A 102 -22.93 5.28 7.21
CA TYR A 102 -23.92 4.28 7.61
C TYR A 102 -23.23 3.18 8.45
N PRO A 103 -23.97 2.30 9.17
CA PRO A 103 -23.37 1.25 9.99
C PRO A 103 -22.80 0.10 9.12
N ALA A 104 -21.70 0.39 8.43
CA ALA A 104 -21.04 -0.52 7.50
C ALA A 104 -20.30 -1.65 8.20
N ILE A 105 -19.65 -1.37 9.33
CA ILE A 105 -18.83 -2.30 10.10
C ILE A 105 -19.44 -2.50 11.48
N GLY A 106 -19.58 -3.76 11.89
CA GLY A 106 -20.12 -4.15 13.20
C GLY A 106 -19.07 -4.82 14.07
N GLN A 107 -18.01 -5.34 13.45
CA GLN A 107 -16.95 -6.03 14.16
C GLN A 107 -15.61 -5.80 13.47
N ILE A 108 -14.55 -5.71 14.27
CA ILE A 108 -13.17 -5.71 13.81
C ILE A 108 -12.52 -7.03 14.20
N ARG A 109 -11.72 -7.58 13.29
CA ARG A 109 -10.83 -8.72 13.52
C ARG A 109 -9.39 -8.24 13.39
N ILE A 110 -8.63 -8.37 14.46
CA ILE A 110 -7.22 -7.97 14.49
C ILE A 110 -6.36 -9.16 14.08
N VAL A 111 -5.45 -8.95 13.14
CA VAL A 111 -4.45 -9.92 12.72
C VAL A 111 -3.08 -9.31 12.93
N GLN A 112 -2.24 -9.98 13.70
CA GLN A 112 -0.90 -9.47 13.98
C GLN A 112 -0.01 -9.70 12.75
N LYS A 113 0.43 -8.60 12.14
CA LYS A 113 1.32 -8.60 10.97
C LYS A 113 2.23 -7.38 11.05
N PRO A 114 3.44 -7.43 10.47
CA PRO A 114 4.23 -6.22 10.28
C PRO A 114 3.45 -5.25 9.37
N VAL A 115 3.12 -4.07 9.90
CA VAL A 115 2.39 -3.02 9.18
C VAL A 115 3.37 -2.05 8.54
N SER A 116 4.42 -1.67 9.27
CA SER A 116 5.53 -0.92 8.70
C SER A 116 6.37 -1.80 7.78
N THR A 117 6.14 -1.67 6.48
CA THR A 117 7.23 -1.85 5.53
C THR A 117 8.00 -0.55 5.52
N ALA A 118 8.92 -0.36 6.47
CA ALA A 118 9.97 0.64 6.33
C ALA A 118 10.48 0.50 4.89
N THR A 119 10.29 1.54 4.08
CA THR A 119 10.65 1.55 2.66
C THR A 119 12.02 0.90 2.56
N LEU A 120 12.09 -0.32 2.02
CA LEU A 120 13.35 -1.05 1.95
C LEU A 120 14.25 -0.15 1.12
N LYS A 121 15.12 0.63 1.78
CA LYS A 121 16.06 1.51 1.12
C LYS A 121 16.85 0.58 0.24
N ARG A 122 16.59 0.66 -1.07
CA ARG A 122 17.21 -0.22 -2.03
C ARG A 122 18.72 -0.12 -1.76
N PRO A 123 19.39 -1.24 -1.42
CA PRO A 123 20.80 -1.17 -1.04
C PRO A 123 21.52 -0.40 -2.13
N ARG A 124 22.28 0.65 -1.75
CA ARG A 124 23.11 1.35 -2.72
C ARG A 124 24.00 0.29 -3.38
N PRO A 125 24.09 0.26 -4.72
CA PRO A 125 24.94 -0.73 -5.38
C PRO A 125 26.34 -0.65 -4.77
N ARG A 126 26.86 -1.80 -4.34
CA ARG A 126 28.20 -1.89 -3.73
C ARG A 126 29.21 -1.37 -4.75
N LYS A 127 30.16 -0.53 -4.31
CA LYS A 127 31.28 -0.11 -5.16
C LYS A 127 31.98 -1.37 -5.69
N LEU A 128 32.36 -1.35 -6.97
CA LEU A 128 33.18 -2.42 -7.53
C LEU A 128 34.56 -2.39 -6.86
N GLU A 129 35.05 -3.56 -6.46
CA GLU A 129 36.37 -3.71 -5.84
C GLU A 129 37.24 -4.67 -6.68
N GLY A 130 38.56 -4.51 -6.53
CA GLY A 130 39.55 -5.39 -7.14
C GLY A 130 39.59 -5.36 -8.67
N GLU A 131 39.71 -6.53 -9.29
CA GLU A 131 39.91 -6.70 -10.73
C GLU A 131 38.76 -6.12 -11.57
N LYS A 132 37.53 -6.18 -11.05
CA LYS A 132 36.33 -5.67 -11.75
C LYS A 132 36.34 -4.14 -11.87
N ALA A 133 36.84 -3.43 -10.86
CA ALA A 133 36.98 -1.98 -10.90
C ALA A 133 38.07 -1.56 -11.92
N LYS A 134 39.20 -2.27 -11.94
CA LYS A 134 40.28 -2.03 -12.92
C LYS A 134 39.81 -2.28 -14.35
N LYS A 135 39.05 -3.35 -14.58
CA LYS A 135 38.48 -3.67 -15.89
C LYS A 135 37.51 -2.59 -16.36
N LEU A 136 36.66 -2.08 -15.47
CA LEU A 136 35.73 -1.01 -15.79
C LEU A 136 36.46 0.31 -16.09
N ALA A 137 37.52 0.63 -15.34
CA ALA A 137 38.36 1.81 -15.59
C ALA A 137 39.06 1.73 -16.95
N GLY A 138 39.58 0.55 -17.34
CA GLY A 138 40.17 0.33 -18.66
C GLY A 138 39.16 0.45 -19.80
N MET A 139 37.90 0.04 -19.58
CA MET A 139 36.82 0.21 -20.58
C MET A 139 36.39 1.67 -20.77
N MET A 140 36.77 2.58 -19.87
CA MET A 140 36.49 4.02 -19.96
C MET A 140 37.70 4.83 -20.45
N GLU A 141 38.80 4.17 -20.75
CA GLU A 141 40.01 4.83 -21.25
C GLU A 141 39.73 5.42 -22.64
N GLY A 142 39.97 6.73 -22.79
CA GLY A 142 39.65 7.48 -24.00
C GLY A 142 38.34 8.29 -23.97
N ILE A 143 37.54 8.20 -22.90
CA ILE A 143 36.34 9.05 -22.75
C ILE A 143 36.76 10.42 -22.19
N THR A 144 36.63 11.46 -23.01
CA THR A 144 37.02 12.84 -22.67
C THR A 144 35.87 13.63 -22.00
N ASP A 145 34.62 13.18 -22.16
CA ASP A 145 33.45 13.83 -21.56
C ASP A 145 33.19 13.29 -20.14
N ASP A 146 33.32 14.17 -19.15
CA ASP A 146 33.14 13.85 -17.73
C ASP A 146 31.72 13.38 -17.37
N LYS A 147 30.68 13.95 -18.01
CA LYS A 147 29.29 13.55 -17.75
C LYS A 147 29.04 12.15 -18.28
N LEU A 148 29.57 11.85 -19.46
CA LEU A 148 29.46 10.53 -20.08
C LEU A 148 30.22 9.48 -19.27
N ARG A 149 31.43 9.82 -18.83
CA ARG A 149 32.25 8.96 -17.96
C ARG A 149 31.52 8.59 -16.67
N LEU A 150 30.95 9.56 -15.97
CA LEU A 150 30.18 9.35 -14.73
C LEU A 150 28.91 8.50 -14.96
N ALA A 151 28.23 8.68 -16.09
CA ALA A 151 27.05 7.90 -16.44
C ALA A 151 27.40 6.42 -16.68
N ILE A 152 28.49 6.16 -17.42
CA ILE A 152 28.97 4.80 -17.72
C ILE A 152 29.52 4.15 -16.46
N GLU A 153 30.16 4.90 -15.56
CA GLU A 153 30.64 4.38 -14.27
C GLU A 153 29.51 3.89 -13.38
N ARG A 154 28.43 4.67 -13.28
CA ARG A 154 27.22 4.27 -12.54
C ARG A 154 26.59 3.02 -13.15
N LEU A 155 26.49 2.94 -14.48
CA LEU A 155 25.91 1.79 -15.17
C LEU A 155 26.78 0.53 -15.02
N GLY A 156 28.09 0.65 -15.28
CA GLY A 156 29.05 -0.45 -15.16
C GLY A 156 29.13 -1.01 -13.74
N THR A 157 29.10 -0.13 -12.74
CA THR A 157 29.00 -0.53 -11.32
C THR A 157 27.72 -1.31 -11.05
N GLY A 158 26.57 -0.86 -11.58
CA GLY A 158 25.30 -1.58 -11.44
C GLY A 158 25.31 -2.97 -12.08
N VAL A 159 25.77 -3.08 -13.32
CA VAL A 159 25.75 -4.35 -14.08
C VAL A 159 26.77 -5.36 -13.53
N MET A 160 27.97 -4.92 -13.17
CA MET A 160 29.02 -5.81 -12.68
C MET A 160 28.85 -6.21 -11.21
N SER A 161 28.09 -5.43 -10.42
CA SER A 161 27.71 -5.78 -9.03
C SER A 161 26.45 -6.66 -8.95
N ALA A 162 25.53 -6.56 -9.92
CA ALA A 162 24.27 -7.30 -9.93
C ALA A 162 24.37 -8.75 -10.43
N ARG A 163 25.56 -9.23 -10.80
CA ARG A 163 25.76 -10.63 -11.25
C ARG A 163 25.65 -11.59 -10.06
N ARG A 164 24.42 -11.80 -9.59
CA ARG A 164 24.00 -12.91 -8.74
C ARG A 164 23.77 -14.11 -9.65
N LYS A 165 24.37 -15.24 -9.29
CA LYS A 165 24.10 -16.56 -9.87
C LYS A 165 22.73 -17.03 -9.37
#